data_AF-C5E326-F1
#
_entry.id   AF-C5E326-F1
#
_cell.length_a   1.000
_cell.length_b   1.000
_cell.length_c   1.000
_cell.angle_alpha   90.00
_cell.angle_beta   90.00
_cell.angle_gamma   90.00
#
_symmetry.space_group_name_H-M   'P 1'
#
loop_
_entity.id
_entity.type
_entity.pdbx_description
1 polymer ?
#
loop_
_entity_poly.entity_id
_entity_poly.type
_entity_poly.pdbx_seq_one_letter_code
_entity_poly.pdbx_strand_id
1 'polypeptide(L)'
;MDTLLANIDSGPELLEHSSELQDCSRNLGLEEFASFSKMCRLYHELRETAYGEEMNKLAVAFANVLLKQQGFRAQALAQNAELAEDVQMRLERDSVSSEGFKVEWEVPLWRVLFLLAHGHADGSRSFEVFSRDLVPNKFQHLAEKLAENEQQSSKLPLVFEELGKYWYALCYNYGSFVVTHGAHFWSSLESFTASLRANDGRLLGDYASALLQLCSPLLLFPENNLLATFDMVLNLTLILKHGIIAWSGKVSEELYSSPQDYKIPQILHVIFVFVAKSPHAVRKRIQPCFSGEEGCGVNLRKQVLDLQCSKITCSETRETLDRILSALGLTVSANDDGELEVIHVVQSQPPSARDSTETVYDQRYSQSSSRLSDLSSSGTTLHNSLDGDYDDLWSEEDKIAEADRIMAVIRRLDELGIIKPKFPGQ
;
A
#
# COMPACT_ATOMS: atom_id res chain seq x y z
N MET A 1 -6.75 18.94 27.22
CA MET A 1 -6.05 19.63 26.12
C MET A 1 -6.83 20.86 25.68
N ASP A 2 -8.16 20.80 25.64
CA ASP A 2 -9.05 21.95 25.37
C ASP A 2 -8.75 23.16 26.28
N THR A 3 -8.61 22.96 27.60
CA THR A 3 -8.30 24.05 28.55
C THR A 3 -6.97 24.75 28.27
N LEU A 4 -5.97 24.03 27.74
CA LEU A 4 -4.68 24.63 27.38
C LEU A 4 -4.84 25.49 26.14
N LEU A 5 -5.47 24.94 25.09
CA LEU A 5 -5.74 25.67 23.83
C LEU A 5 -6.64 26.89 24.03
N ALA A 6 -7.54 26.87 25.01
CA ALA A 6 -8.38 28.02 25.36
C ALA A 6 -7.56 29.27 25.69
N ASN A 7 -6.37 29.11 26.27
CA ASN A 7 -5.49 30.21 26.72
C ASN A 7 -4.38 30.59 25.73
N ILE A 8 -4.27 29.91 24.58
CA ILE A 8 -3.26 30.20 23.55
C ILE A 8 -3.91 31.01 22.44
N ASP A 9 -3.44 32.23 22.17
CA ASP A 9 -4.11 33.15 21.25
C ASP A 9 -3.30 33.50 20.01
N SER A 10 -2.07 32.99 19.88
CA SER A 10 -1.22 33.20 18.70
C SER A 10 -0.37 31.97 18.32
N GLY A 11 0.07 31.91 17.06
CA GLY A 11 1.01 30.89 16.59
C GLY A 11 2.30 30.78 17.42
N PRO A 12 2.99 31.89 17.77
CA PRO A 12 4.19 31.82 18.62
C PRO A 12 3.92 31.21 20.01
N GLU A 13 2.82 31.58 20.66
CA GLU A 13 2.41 30.96 21.93
C GLU A 13 2.11 29.46 21.76
N LEU A 14 1.56 29.05 20.61
CA LEU A 14 1.35 27.64 20.30
C LEU A 14 2.69 26.87 20.26
N LEU A 15 3.76 27.47 19.74
CA LEU A 15 5.10 26.88 19.75
C LEU A 15 5.67 26.80 21.17
N GLU A 16 5.49 27.83 21.99
CA GLU A 16 5.95 27.85 23.39
C GLU A 16 5.31 26.71 24.21
N HIS A 17 4.04 26.40 23.94
CA HIS A 17 3.32 25.30 24.59
C HIS A 17 3.41 23.96 23.84
N SER A 18 4.27 23.80 22.82
CA SER A 18 4.26 22.62 21.96
C SER A 18 4.56 21.31 22.70
N SER A 19 5.45 21.35 23.70
CA SER A 19 5.79 20.18 24.53
C SER A 19 4.61 19.75 25.39
N GLU A 20 3.92 20.70 26.02
CA GLU A 20 2.74 20.43 26.83
C GLU A 20 1.59 19.87 25.98
N LEU A 21 1.41 20.42 24.77
CA LEU A 21 0.42 19.94 23.80
C LEU A 21 0.74 18.52 23.34
N GLN A 22 2.02 18.22 23.06
CA GLN A 22 2.47 16.87 22.73
C GLN A 22 2.15 15.89 23.87
N ASP A 23 2.54 16.22 25.11
CA ASP A 23 2.32 15.33 26.26
C ASP A 23 0.84 15.16 26.59
N CYS A 24 0.05 16.24 26.52
CA CYS A 24 -1.40 16.17 26.65
C CYS A 24 -2.02 15.28 25.57
N SER A 25 -1.62 15.44 24.31
CA SER A 25 -2.19 14.67 23.18
C SER A 25 -1.92 13.18 23.28
N ARG A 26 -0.87 12.73 23.99
CA ARG A 26 -0.57 11.31 24.22
C ARG A 26 -1.62 10.64 25.11
N ASN A 27 -2.10 11.34 26.13
CA ASN A 27 -2.95 10.75 27.17
C ASN A 27 -4.41 11.20 27.06
N LEU A 28 -4.64 12.42 26.59
CA LEU A 28 -5.95 13.07 26.54
C LEU A 28 -6.40 13.22 25.07
N GLY A 29 -7.71 13.24 24.85
CA GLY A 29 -8.31 13.68 23.60
C GLY A 29 -8.64 15.18 23.65
N LEU A 30 -9.08 15.71 22.51
CA LEU A 30 -9.87 16.93 22.47
C LEU A 30 -11.34 16.55 22.52
N GLU A 31 -12.12 17.21 23.37
CA GLU A 31 -13.56 17.00 23.46
C GLU A 31 -14.29 17.76 22.36
N GLU A 32 -13.80 18.94 21.99
CA GLU A 32 -14.46 19.83 21.04
C GLU A 32 -13.65 20.00 19.74
N PHE A 33 -14.32 19.88 18.59
CA PHE A 33 -13.70 20.20 17.30
C PHE A 33 -13.29 21.67 17.21
N ALA A 34 -13.99 22.58 17.92
CA ALA A 34 -13.63 24.00 17.98
C ALA A 34 -12.20 24.23 18.50
N SER A 35 -11.77 23.48 19.51
CA SER A 35 -10.39 23.51 20.01
C SER A 35 -9.39 23.05 18.95
N PHE A 36 -9.72 21.97 18.23
CA PHE A 36 -8.88 21.48 17.14
C PHE A 36 -8.79 22.48 15.99
N SER A 37 -9.92 23.07 15.59
CA SER A 37 -10.01 24.13 14.59
C SER A 37 -9.17 25.36 15.00
N LYS A 38 -9.23 25.77 16.27
CA LYS A 38 -8.35 26.81 16.83
C LYS A 38 -6.88 26.43 16.65
N MET A 39 -6.50 25.20 16.99
CA MET A 39 -5.13 24.69 16.83
C MET A 39 -4.65 24.70 15.37
N CYS A 40 -5.50 24.29 14.42
CA CYS A 40 -5.20 24.35 12.98
C CYS A 40 -4.92 25.79 12.52
N ARG A 41 -5.80 26.73 12.87
CA ARG A 41 -5.65 28.14 12.51
C ARG A 41 -4.37 28.76 13.09
N LEU A 42 -4.07 28.48 14.36
CA LEU A 42 -2.84 28.98 15.01
C LEU A 42 -1.57 28.35 14.38
N TYR A 43 -1.64 27.10 13.94
CA TYR A 43 -0.55 26.46 13.20
C TYR A 43 -0.36 27.10 11.81
N HIS A 44 -1.44 27.50 11.15
CA HIS A 44 -1.38 28.19 9.86
C HIS A 44 -0.67 29.54 9.95
N GLU A 45 -0.82 30.28 11.06
CA GLU A 45 -0.06 31.51 11.31
C GLU A 45 1.46 31.29 11.29
N LEU A 46 1.92 30.06 11.54
CA LEU A 46 3.33 29.69 11.56
C LEU A 46 3.86 29.25 10.20
N ARG A 47 3.08 29.30 9.11
CA ARG A 47 3.44 28.81 7.78
C ARG A 47 4.81 29.27 7.27
N GLU A 48 5.20 30.51 7.55
CA GLU A 48 6.49 31.06 7.11
C GLU A 48 7.64 30.83 8.11
N THR A 49 7.34 30.36 9.31
CA THR A 49 8.35 30.04 10.33
C THR A 49 9.07 28.73 9.94
N ALA A 50 10.39 28.69 10.08
CA ALA A 50 11.19 27.51 9.74
C ALA A 50 10.79 26.28 10.60
N TYR A 51 10.78 25.10 9.99
CA TYR A 51 10.43 23.87 10.69
C TYR A 51 11.53 23.44 11.66
N GLY A 52 11.21 23.43 12.95
CA GLY A 52 12.12 23.05 14.03
C GLY A 52 11.51 22.04 15.01
N GLU A 53 12.19 21.84 16.14
CA GLU A 53 11.78 20.86 17.15
C GLU A 53 10.38 21.13 17.72
N GLU A 54 10.03 22.39 17.97
CA GLU A 54 8.71 22.77 18.51
C GLU A 54 7.59 22.50 17.49
N MET A 55 7.83 22.76 16.19
CA MET A 55 6.88 22.38 15.14
C MET A 55 6.71 20.87 15.03
N ASN A 56 7.81 20.12 15.19
CA ASN A 56 7.76 18.67 15.22
C ASN A 56 6.91 18.14 16.39
N LYS A 57 7.01 18.77 17.57
CA LYS A 57 6.15 18.45 18.71
C LYS A 57 4.67 18.72 18.41
N LEU A 58 4.35 19.84 17.75
CA LEU A 58 3.00 20.13 17.27
C LEU A 58 2.49 19.11 16.25
N ALA A 59 3.30 18.71 15.26
CA ALA A 59 2.92 17.70 14.28
C ALA A 59 2.58 16.35 14.96
N VAL A 60 3.34 15.96 15.99
CA VAL A 60 3.01 14.80 16.82
C VAL A 60 1.68 14.99 17.55
N ALA A 61 1.41 16.18 18.08
CA ALA A 61 0.15 16.47 18.74
C ALA A 61 -1.05 16.38 17.78
N PHE A 62 -0.94 16.93 16.57
CA PHE A 62 -1.94 16.79 15.51
C PHE A 62 -2.19 15.32 15.16
N ALA A 63 -1.11 14.54 14.94
CA ALA A 63 -1.21 13.12 14.64
C ALA A 63 -1.95 12.35 15.75
N ASN A 64 -1.63 12.62 17.02
CA ASN A 64 -2.29 11.97 18.16
C ASN A 64 -3.78 12.32 18.25
N VAL A 65 -4.14 13.58 18.05
CA VAL A 65 -5.55 14.00 18.06
C VAL A 65 -6.33 13.33 16.93
N LEU A 66 -5.82 13.40 15.69
CA LEU A 66 -6.47 12.80 14.52
C LEU A 66 -6.55 11.27 14.60
N LEU A 67 -5.59 10.64 15.28
CA LEU A 67 -5.61 9.20 15.54
C LEU A 67 -6.77 8.82 16.48
N LYS A 68 -6.94 9.58 17.57
CA LYS A 68 -7.96 9.33 18.60
C LYS A 68 -9.37 9.74 18.18
N GLN A 69 -9.50 10.84 17.43
CA GLN A 69 -10.79 11.41 17.03
C GLN A 69 -11.02 11.24 15.53
N GLN A 70 -11.52 10.07 15.12
CA GLN A 70 -11.81 9.80 13.71
C GLN A 70 -12.76 10.84 13.09
N GLY A 71 -13.77 11.29 13.84
CA GLY A 71 -14.72 12.31 13.38
C GLY A 71 -14.09 13.66 13.04
N PHE A 72 -12.88 13.96 13.56
CA PHE A 72 -12.19 15.21 13.26
C PHE A 72 -11.53 15.19 11.88
N ARG A 73 -11.23 14.03 11.30
CA ARG A 73 -10.52 13.92 10.02
C ARG A 73 -11.30 14.56 8.87
N ALA A 74 -12.56 14.17 8.72
CA ALA A 74 -13.45 14.72 7.68
C ALA A 74 -13.79 16.20 7.95
N GLN A 75 -14.04 16.56 9.21
CA GLN A 75 -14.34 17.95 9.59
C GLN A 75 -13.14 18.87 9.37
N ALA A 76 -11.92 18.39 9.62
CA ALA A 76 -10.69 19.14 9.36
C ALA A 76 -10.53 19.43 7.87
N LEU A 77 -10.73 18.44 7.01
CA LEU A 77 -10.69 18.65 5.56
C LEU A 77 -11.76 19.63 5.06
N ALA A 78 -12.94 19.65 5.69
CA ALA A 78 -14.03 20.54 5.29
C ALA A 78 -13.88 21.98 5.79
N GLN A 79 -13.28 22.19 6.98
CA GLN A 79 -13.27 23.49 7.66
C GLN A 79 -11.88 24.11 7.84
N ASN A 80 -10.82 23.30 7.71
CA ASN A 80 -9.43 23.66 7.98
C ASN A 80 -8.49 22.93 6.98
N ALA A 81 -8.78 23.05 5.69
CA ALA A 81 -8.00 22.39 4.63
C ALA A 81 -6.52 22.84 4.64
N GLU A 82 -6.26 24.04 5.16
CA GLU A 82 -4.95 24.65 5.34
C GLU A 82 -4.00 23.75 6.14
N LEU A 83 -4.50 22.93 7.09
CA LEU A 83 -3.64 22.00 7.82
C LEU A 83 -2.95 21.01 6.88
N ALA A 84 -3.68 20.46 5.90
CA ALA A 84 -3.11 19.55 4.92
C ALA A 84 -2.14 20.31 4.00
N GLU A 85 -2.52 21.49 3.52
CA GLU A 85 -1.66 22.32 2.66
C GLU A 85 -0.34 22.69 3.34
N ASP A 86 -0.39 23.13 4.60
CA ASP A 86 0.79 23.51 5.38
C ASP A 86 1.71 22.31 5.59
N VAL A 87 1.16 21.15 5.99
CA VAL A 87 1.96 19.93 6.18
C VAL A 87 2.63 19.48 4.87
N GLN A 88 1.92 19.53 3.75
CA GLN A 88 2.48 19.20 2.44
C GLN A 88 3.59 20.19 2.05
N MET A 89 3.39 21.48 2.29
CA MET A 89 4.41 22.51 2.07
C MET A 89 5.68 22.25 2.89
N ARG A 90 5.56 21.83 4.16
CA ARG A 90 6.71 21.44 5.01
C ARG A 90 7.47 20.25 4.42
N LEU A 91 6.75 19.25 3.92
CA LEU A 91 7.36 18.10 3.26
C LEU A 91 8.02 18.50 1.94
N GLU A 92 7.42 19.38 1.14
CA GLU A 92 7.99 19.78 -0.16
C GLU A 92 9.18 20.72 -0.04
N ARG A 93 9.13 21.68 0.89
CA ARG A 93 10.16 22.72 1.05
C ARG A 93 11.15 22.36 2.13
N ASP A 94 10.71 22.33 3.38
CA ASP A 94 11.63 22.28 4.52
C ASP A 94 12.46 21.00 4.55
N SER A 95 11.83 19.85 4.29
CA SER A 95 12.55 18.57 4.33
C SER A 95 13.58 18.39 3.19
N VAL A 96 13.49 19.22 2.15
CA VAL A 96 14.37 19.16 0.98
C VAL A 96 15.50 20.19 1.09
N SER A 97 15.19 21.42 1.51
CA SER A 97 16.10 22.57 1.40
C SER A 97 16.52 23.20 2.73
N SER A 98 15.87 22.90 3.86
CA SER A 98 16.17 23.58 5.12
C SER A 98 17.38 22.98 5.83
N GLU A 99 18.40 23.81 6.05
CA GLU A 99 19.55 23.46 6.88
C GLU A 99 19.08 23.12 8.31
N GLY A 100 19.45 21.93 8.80
CA GLY A 100 19.09 21.46 10.14
C GLY A 100 17.77 20.67 10.23
N PHE A 101 17.03 20.52 9.12
CA PHE A 101 15.88 19.60 9.11
C PHE A 101 16.33 18.15 9.29
N LYS A 102 15.76 17.45 10.27
CA LYS A 102 16.08 16.05 10.54
C LYS A 102 15.09 15.13 9.83
N VAL A 103 15.59 14.08 9.17
CA VAL A 103 14.75 13.17 8.36
C VAL A 103 13.61 12.55 9.18
N GLU A 104 13.84 12.25 10.45
CA GLU A 104 12.81 11.69 11.34
C GLU A 104 11.63 12.63 11.60
N TRP A 105 11.78 13.94 11.35
CA TRP A 105 10.70 14.90 11.47
C TRP A 105 9.66 14.76 10.36
N GLU A 106 9.96 14.05 9.27
CA GLU A 106 8.95 13.71 8.27
C GLU A 106 7.90 12.71 8.81
N VAL A 107 8.25 11.87 9.79
CA VAL A 107 7.37 10.80 10.31
C VAL A 107 6.01 11.35 10.82
N PRO A 108 5.96 12.32 11.76
CA PRO A 108 4.68 12.86 12.20
C PRO A 108 3.94 13.63 11.10
N LEU A 109 4.65 14.29 10.18
CA LEU A 109 4.04 14.99 9.05
C LEU A 109 3.30 14.01 8.12
N TRP A 110 3.97 12.93 7.70
CA TRP A 110 3.33 11.85 6.92
C TRP A 110 2.17 11.22 7.68
N ARG A 111 2.29 11.06 9.00
CA ARG A 111 1.20 10.51 9.83
C ARG A 111 -0.02 11.43 9.86
N VAL A 112 0.15 12.74 9.93
CA VAL A 112 -0.96 13.70 9.83
C VAL A 112 -1.66 13.55 8.49
N LEU A 113 -0.92 13.56 7.37
CA LEU A 113 -1.52 13.37 6.04
C LEU A 113 -2.20 12.02 5.87
N PHE A 114 -1.60 10.93 6.37
CA PHE A 114 -2.20 9.60 6.39
C PHE A 114 -3.55 9.60 7.10
N LEU A 115 -3.64 10.24 8.28
CA LEU A 115 -4.89 10.29 9.05
C LEU A 115 -5.93 11.18 8.37
N LEU A 116 -5.52 12.32 7.79
CA LEU A 116 -6.42 13.18 7.03
C LEU A 116 -6.94 12.47 5.77
N ALA A 117 -6.12 11.69 5.08
CA ALA A 117 -6.54 10.90 3.91
C ALA A 117 -7.61 9.83 4.25
N HIS A 118 -7.80 9.49 5.53
CA HIS A 118 -8.92 8.64 5.98
C HIS A 118 -10.17 9.43 6.36
N GLY A 119 -10.19 10.74 6.11
CA GLY A 119 -11.31 11.65 6.32
C GLY A 119 -12.22 11.81 5.12
N HIS A 120 -12.10 10.96 4.09
CA HIS A 120 -12.95 11.05 2.89
C HIS A 120 -14.44 10.93 3.27
N ALA A 121 -15.23 11.91 2.84
CA ALA A 121 -16.68 11.90 2.94
C ALA A 121 -17.28 11.79 1.53
N ASP A 122 -18.19 10.84 1.33
CA ASP A 122 -18.86 10.60 0.05
C ASP A 122 -19.44 11.90 -0.52
N GLY A 123 -19.09 12.22 -1.78
CA GLY A 123 -19.58 13.41 -2.49
C GLY A 123 -18.84 14.72 -2.21
N SER A 124 -17.75 14.72 -1.43
CA SER A 124 -16.97 15.94 -1.17
C SER A 124 -15.97 16.26 -2.29
N ARG A 125 -15.88 17.54 -2.68
CA ARG A 125 -14.82 18.11 -3.57
C ARG A 125 -13.41 18.07 -2.94
N SER A 126 -13.20 17.27 -1.90
CA SER A 126 -11.98 17.22 -1.07
C SER A 126 -10.75 16.66 -1.79
N PHE A 127 -10.91 16.25 -3.05
CA PHE A 127 -9.83 15.80 -3.92
C PHE A 127 -8.75 16.87 -4.13
N GLU A 128 -9.10 18.16 -4.19
CA GLU A 128 -8.14 19.24 -4.51
C GLU A 128 -7.15 19.54 -3.38
N VAL A 129 -7.40 19.05 -2.16
CA VAL A 129 -6.60 19.38 -0.97
C VAL A 129 -5.24 18.68 -0.96
N PHE A 130 -5.13 17.50 -1.59
CA PHE A 130 -3.90 16.71 -1.58
C PHE A 130 -3.13 16.85 -2.91
N SER A 131 -1.87 17.25 -2.79
CA SER A 131 -0.89 17.34 -3.87
C SER A 131 -0.67 15.97 -4.52
N ARG A 132 -0.84 15.91 -5.84
CA ARG A 132 -0.59 14.71 -6.64
C ARG A 132 0.89 14.35 -6.73
N ASP A 133 1.75 15.36 -6.57
CA ASP A 133 3.17 15.29 -6.92
C ASP A 133 4.05 15.08 -5.69
N LEU A 134 3.50 15.35 -4.49
CA LEU A 134 4.22 15.22 -3.23
C LEU A 134 4.87 13.85 -3.08
N VAL A 135 4.08 12.77 -3.19
CA VAL A 135 4.60 11.41 -2.96
C VAL A 135 5.62 10.98 -4.02
N PRO A 136 5.34 11.07 -5.34
CA PRO A 136 6.33 10.71 -6.34
C PRO A 136 7.66 11.46 -6.18
N ASN A 137 7.61 12.78 -5.98
CA ASN A 137 8.80 13.61 -5.84
C ASN A 137 9.58 13.30 -4.55
N LYS A 138 8.87 13.14 -3.43
CA LYS A 138 9.50 12.80 -2.15
C LYS A 138 10.10 11.41 -2.18
N PHE A 139 9.40 10.44 -2.78
CA PHE A 139 9.91 9.09 -2.88
C PHE A 139 11.20 9.05 -3.71
N GLN A 140 11.21 9.74 -4.86
CA GLN A 140 12.41 9.86 -5.69
C GLN A 140 13.58 10.47 -4.92
N HIS A 141 13.39 11.63 -4.29
CA HIS A 141 14.43 12.31 -3.50
C HIS A 141 15.00 11.43 -2.37
N LEU A 142 14.13 10.72 -1.65
CA LEU A 142 14.57 9.81 -0.58
C LEU A 142 15.29 8.58 -1.14
N ALA A 143 14.87 8.05 -2.29
CA ALA A 143 15.52 6.93 -2.96
C ALA A 143 16.91 7.31 -3.49
N GLU A 144 17.08 8.51 -4.04
CA GLU A 144 18.37 9.06 -4.46
C GLU A 144 19.31 9.23 -3.24
N LYS A 145 18.80 9.81 -2.13
CA LYS A 145 19.55 9.90 -0.87
C LYS A 145 19.99 8.55 -0.31
N LEU A 146 19.18 7.50 -0.48
CA LEU A 146 19.52 6.14 -0.07
C LEU A 146 20.69 5.59 -0.87
N ALA A 147 20.75 5.89 -2.17
CA ALA A 147 21.82 5.45 -3.05
C ALA A 147 23.16 6.17 -2.80
N GLU A 148 23.12 7.42 -2.33
CA GLU A 148 24.29 8.29 -2.20
C GLU A 148 25.08 8.17 -0.87
N ASN A 149 24.53 7.61 0.21
CA ASN A 149 25.12 7.73 1.56
C ASN A 149 25.54 6.40 2.25
N GLU A 150 26.78 6.39 2.77
CA GLU A 150 27.34 5.36 3.67
C GLU A 150 26.92 5.52 5.15
N GLN A 151 26.40 6.69 5.56
CA GLN A 151 25.86 6.94 6.90
C GLN A 151 24.34 7.14 6.86
N GLN A 152 23.62 6.03 6.75
CA GLN A 152 22.17 6.03 6.71
C GLN A 152 21.59 6.35 8.09
N SER A 153 20.67 7.31 8.16
CA SER A 153 19.87 7.52 9.37
C SER A 153 19.03 6.27 9.64
N SER A 154 19.08 5.75 10.86
CA SER A 154 18.26 4.62 11.31
C SER A 154 16.75 4.89 11.25
N LYS A 155 16.35 6.14 10.98
CA LYS A 155 14.95 6.58 10.87
C LYS A 155 14.43 6.64 9.44
N LEU A 156 15.31 6.59 8.44
CA LEU A 156 14.92 6.63 7.03
C LEU A 156 13.94 5.51 6.63
N PRO A 157 14.08 4.25 7.09
CA PRO A 157 13.09 3.20 6.80
C PRO A 157 11.68 3.55 7.28
N LEU A 158 11.55 4.19 8.45
CA LEU A 158 10.26 4.59 9.02
C LEU A 158 9.60 5.69 8.18
N VAL A 159 10.40 6.60 7.62
CA VAL A 159 9.89 7.66 6.74
C VAL A 159 9.32 7.06 5.46
N PHE A 160 10.02 6.14 4.79
CA PHE A 160 9.48 5.45 3.63
C PHE A 160 8.22 4.65 3.98
N GLU A 161 8.16 4.03 5.16
CA GLU A 161 6.98 3.30 5.59
C GLU A 161 5.75 4.22 5.73
N GLU A 162 5.89 5.37 6.39
CA GLU A 162 4.79 6.32 6.55
C GLU A 162 4.38 6.97 5.22
N LEU A 163 5.34 7.31 4.35
CA LEU A 163 5.08 7.78 2.99
C LEU A 163 4.27 6.74 2.20
N GLY A 164 4.66 5.47 2.25
CA GLY A 164 3.93 4.38 1.57
C GLY A 164 2.52 4.17 2.12
N LYS A 165 2.32 4.27 3.44
CA LYS A 165 1.00 4.22 4.07
C LYS A 165 0.10 5.36 3.60
N TYR A 166 0.62 6.60 3.63
CA TYR A 166 -0.12 7.77 3.14
C TYR A 166 -0.49 7.59 1.68
N TRP A 167 0.45 7.16 0.85
CA TRP A 167 0.22 6.94 -0.57
C TRP A 167 -0.89 5.92 -0.82
N TYR A 168 -0.84 4.77 -0.16
CA TYR A 168 -1.89 3.76 -0.23
C TYR A 168 -3.25 4.32 0.22
N ALA A 169 -3.29 5.07 1.32
CA ALA A 169 -4.53 5.67 1.82
C ALA A 169 -5.13 6.67 0.83
N LEU A 170 -4.29 7.52 0.22
CA LEU A 170 -4.73 8.49 -0.77
C LEU A 170 -5.29 7.79 -2.02
N CYS A 171 -4.57 6.78 -2.51
CA CYS A 171 -4.99 5.93 -3.62
C CYS A 171 -6.33 5.24 -3.37
N TYR A 172 -6.49 4.66 -2.17
CA TYR A 172 -7.67 3.90 -1.80
C TYR A 172 -8.90 4.80 -1.64
N ASN A 173 -8.76 5.93 -0.94
CA ASN A 173 -9.90 6.78 -0.58
C ASN A 173 -10.27 7.80 -1.66
N TYR A 174 -9.35 8.19 -2.55
CA TYR A 174 -9.60 9.26 -3.52
C TYR A 174 -9.39 8.85 -4.98
N GLY A 175 -9.11 7.58 -5.26
CA GLY A 175 -9.03 7.07 -6.63
C GLY A 175 -7.79 7.54 -7.42
N SER A 176 -7.92 7.59 -8.74
CA SER A 176 -6.91 7.52 -9.83
C SER A 176 -5.72 8.54 -9.86
N PHE A 177 -5.26 9.04 -8.72
CA PHE A 177 -4.05 9.89 -8.63
C PHE A 177 -2.77 9.18 -9.15
N VAL A 178 -2.73 7.84 -9.09
CA VAL A 178 -1.55 7.04 -9.48
C VAL A 178 -1.32 7.01 -10.99
N VAL A 179 -2.36 7.21 -11.80
CA VAL A 179 -2.22 7.03 -13.26
C VAL A 179 -1.43 8.18 -13.88
N THR A 180 -1.61 9.42 -13.38
CA THR A 180 -0.98 10.61 -13.98
C THR A 180 0.53 10.68 -13.71
N HIS A 181 1.00 10.28 -12.52
CA HIS A 181 2.42 10.35 -12.13
C HIS A 181 3.04 8.99 -11.78
N GLY A 182 2.34 7.90 -12.10
CA GLY A 182 2.75 6.54 -11.79
C GLY A 182 4.12 6.19 -12.34
N ALA A 183 4.47 6.66 -13.55
CA ALA A 183 5.76 6.36 -14.17
C ALA A 183 6.95 6.78 -13.28
N HIS A 184 6.91 7.97 -12.68
CA HIS A 184 7.96 8.46 -11.78
C HIS A 184 8.03 7.64 -10.48
N PHE A 185 6.87 7.34 -9.89
CA PHE A 185 6.80 6.51 -8.69
C PHE A 185 7.34 5.08 -8.95
N TRP A 186 6.93 4.47 -10.06
CA TRP A 186 7.35 3.12 -10.45
C TRP A 186 8.84 3.05 -10.78
N SER A 187 9.38 4.05 -11.48
CA SER A 187 10.83 4.15 -11.73
C SER A 187 11.62 4.31 -10.42
N SER A 188 11.09 5.08 -9.47
CA SER A 188 11.71 5.25 -8.14
C SER A 188 11.64 3.95 -7.34
N LEU A 189 10.56 3.17 -7.47
CA LEU A 189 10.43 1.86 -6.83
C LEU A 189 11.46 0.87 -7.38
N GLU A 190 11.69 0.87 -8.69
CA GLU A 190 12.74 0.05 -9.30
C GLU A 190 14.12 0.41 -8.77
N SER A 191 14.49 1.70 -8.79
CA SER A 191 15.76 2.19 -8.25
C SER A 191 15.94 1.87 -6.76
N PHE A 192 14.89 2.07 -5.97
CA PHE A 192 14.85 1.71 -4.56
C PHE A 192 15.08 0.21 -4.34
N THR A 193 14.40 -0.65 -5.10
CA THR A 193 14.57 -2.11 -4.98
C THR A 193 15.99 -2.56 -5.36
N ALA A 194 16.60 -1.95 -6.37
CA ALA A 194 17.99 -2.20 -6.74
C ALA A 194 18.96 -1.76 -5.63
N SER A 195 18.72 -0.60 -5.02
CA SER A 195 19.51 -0.08 -3.89
C SER A 195 19.44 -1.01 -2.68
N LEU A 196 18.28 -1.59 -2.40
CA LEU A 196 18.13 -2.59 -1.33
C LEU A 196 18.89 -3.90 -1.59
N ARG A 197 19.17 -4.25 -2.86
CA ARG A 197 19.99 -5.41 -3.23
C ARG A 197 21.48 -5.15 -3.19
N ALA A 198 21.89 -3.89 -3.35
CA ALA A 198 23.30 -3.52 -3.31
C ALA A 198 23.94 -3.95 -1.98
N ASN A 199 25.27 -4.10 -1.98
CA ASN A 199 26.06 -4.45 -0.79
C ASN A 199 25.53 -5.69 -0.04
N ASP A 200 25.34 -6.80 -0.77
CA ASP A 200 24.85 -8.10 -0.28
C ASP A 200 23.44 -8.07 0.34
N GLY A 201 22.63 -7.06 0.00
CA GLY A 201 21.24 -6.99 0.47
C GLY A 201 21.09 -6.65 1.95
N ARG A 202 22.12 -6.08 2.59
CA ARG A 202 22.11 -5.74 4.03
C ARG A 202 20.95 -4.83 4.43
N LEU A 203 20.53 -3.94 3.53
CA LEU A 203 19.45 -2.98 3.77
C LEU A 203 18.06 -3.63 3.75
N LEU A 204 17.90 -4.78 3.10
CA LEU A 204 16.57 -5.37 2.91
C LEU A 204 15.84 -5.64 4.22
N GLY A 205 16.57 -6.03 5.28
CA GLY A 205 15.99 -6.28 6.59
C GLY A 205 15.34 -5.04 7.19
N ASP A 206 16.05 -3.91 7.17
CA ASP A 206 15.60 -2.64 7.76
C ASP A 206 14.44 -2.02 6.96
N TYR A 207 14.44 -2.22 5.63
CA TYR A 207 13.45 -1.62 4.72
C TYR A 207 12.32 -2.56 4.30
N ALA A 208 12.22 -3.78 4.85
CA ALA A 208 11.21 -4.76 4.45
C ALA A 208 9.77 -4.23 4.58
N SER A 209 9.46 -3.55 5.69
CA SER A 209 8.13 -2.96 5.93
C SER A 209 7.86 -1.80 4.97
N ALA A 210 8.86 -0.94 4.76
CA ALA A 210 8.78 0.18 3.81
C ALA A 210 8.53 -0.30 2.37
N LEU A 211 9.30 -1.28 1.90
CA LEU A 211 9.13 -1.86 0.56
C LEU A 211 7.71 -2.42 0.39
N LEU A 212 7.20 -3.15 1.39
CA LEU A 212 5.84 -3.68 1.32
C LEU A 212 4.79 -2.57 1.22
N GLN A 213 4.90 -1.49 2.00
CA GLN A 213 3.97 -0.36 1.93
C GLN A 213 4.03 0.35 0.58
N LEU A 214 5.22 0.57 0.03
CA LEU A 214 5.40 1.18 -1.29
C LEU A 214 4.87 0.31 -2.44
N CYS A 215 4.82 -1.00 -2.25
CA CYS A 215 4.22 -1.93 -3.20
C CYS A 215 2.71 -2.11 -3.04
N SER A 216 2.11 -1.79 -1.88
CA SER A 216 0.68 -1.94 -1.62
C SER A 216 -0.26 -1.29 -2.66
N PRO A 217 0.06 -0.13 -3.28
CA PRO A 217 -0.79 0.45 -4.33
C PRO A 217 -0.99 -0.46 -5.55
N LEU A 218 -0.09 -1.43 -5.80
CA LEU A 218 -0.24 -2.42 -6.86
C LEU A 218 -1.47 -3.32 -6.66
N LEU A 219 -1.92 -3.48 -5.41
CA LEU A 219 -3.11 -4.25 -5.07
C LEU A 219 -4.40 -3.49 -5.41
N LEU A 220 -4.33 -2.15 -5.46
CA LEU A 220 -5.45 -1.28 -5.84
C LEU A 220 -5.54 -1.09 -7.35
N PHE A 221 -4.39 -1.06 -8.02
CA PHE A 221 -4.30 -0.79 -9.46
C PHE A 221 -3.51 -1.89 -10.18
N PRO A 222 -4.04 -3.13 -10.25
CA PRO A 222 -3.35 -4.22 -10.94
C PRO A 222 -3.14 -3.96 -12.43
N GLU A 223 -3.90 -3.05 -13.05
CA GLU A 223 -3.81 -2.71 -14.48
C GLU A 223 -2.67 -1.74 -14.84
N ASN A 224 -1.83 -1.33 -13.88
CA ASN A 224 -0.73 -0.40 -14.17
C ASN A 224 0.30 -0.96 -15.18
N ASN A 225 1.08 -0.08 -15.82
CA ASN A 225 2.05 -0.47 -16.85
C ASN A 225 3.44 -0.89 -16.31
N LEU A 226 3.61 -1.12 -15.00
CA LEU A 226 4.90 -1.53 -14.44
C LEU A 226 5.28 -2.94 -14.92
N LEU A 227 6.46 -3.06 -15.51
CA LEU A 227 7.12 -4.36 -15.75
C LEU A 227 7.96 -4.71 -14.52
N ALA A 228 7.63 -5.83 -13.88
CA ALA A 228 8.36 -6.26 -12.68
C ALA A 228 9.77 -6.76 -13.04
N THR A 229 10.77 -6.26 -12.31
CA THR A 229 12.17 -6.70 -12.44
C THR A 229 12.45 -7.91 -11.55
N PHE A 230 13.58 -8.59 -11.80
CA PHE A 230 14.01 -9.71 -10.97
C PHE A 230 14.20 -9.30 -9.49
N ASP A 231 14.81 -8.14 -9.23
CA ASP A 231 15.10 -7.69 -7.88
C ASP A 231 13.85 -7.34 -7.07
N MET A 232 12.82 -6.77 -7.72
CA MET A 232 11.51 -6.54 -7.12
C MET A 232 10.89 -7.84 -6.60
N VAL A 233 10.85 -8.89 -7.43
CA VAL A 233 10.28 -10.18 -7.04
C VAL A 233 11.15 -10.87 -5.99
N LEU A 234 12.48 -10.86 -6.18
CA LEU A 234 13.42 -11.54 -5.29
C LEU A 234 13.42 -10.95 -3.87
N ASN A 235 13.36 -9.61 -3.74
CA ASN A 235 13.29 -8.95 -2.44
C ASN A 235 12.05 -9.36 -1.66
N LEU A 236 10.88 -9.37 -2.28
CA LEU A 236 9.65 -9.83 -1.63
C LEU A 236 9.70 -11.32 -1.32
N THR A 237 10.33 -12.12 -2.16
CA THR A 237 10.55 -13.56 -1.95
C THR A 237 11.40 -13.82 -0.70
N LEU A 238 12.43 -13.00 -0.46
CA LEU A 238 13.25 -13.03 0.77
C LEU A 238 12.46 -12.59 2.00
N ILE A 239 11.71 -11.50 1.90
CA ILE A 239 10.86 -11.01 3.00
C ILE A 239 9.82 -12.09 3.36
N LEU A 240 9.20 -12.72 2.36
CA LEU A 240 8.28 -13.84 2.54
C LEU A 240 8.97 -15.00 3.27
N LYS A 241 10.17 -15.40 2.84
CA LYS A 241 10.93 -16.46 3.48
C LYS A 241 11.14 -16.21 4.97
N HIS A 242 11.63 -15.01 5.31
CA HIS A 242 11.87 -14.63 6.71
C HIS A 242 10.58 -14.56 7.51
N GLY A 243 9.50 -14.04 6.92
CA GLY A 243 8.17 -14.00 7.55
C GLY A 243 7.64 -15.39 7.89
N ILE A 244 7.74 -16.35 6.95
CA ILE A 244 7.30 -17.74 7.17
C ILE A 244 8.19 -18.43 8.20
N ILE A 245 9.50 -18.21 8.19
CA ILE A 245 10.40 -18.77 9.22
C ILE A 245 10.02 -18.25 10.61
N ALA A 246 9.82 -16.95 10.77
CA ALA A 246 9.42 -16.36 12.05
C ALA A 246 8.05 -16.88 12.51
N TRP A 247 7.07 -16.91 11.60
CA TRP A 247 5.73 -17.44 11.88
C TRP A 247 5.75 -18.92 12.26
N SER A 248 6.43 -19.76 11.49
CA SER A 248 6.53 -21.20 11.77
C SER A 248 7.23 -21.48 13.10
N GLY A 249 8.28 -20.71 13.44
CA GLY A 249 8.92 -20.76 14.75
C GLY A 249 7.92 -20.43 15.86
N LYS A 250 7.13 -19.36 15.69
CA LYS A 250 6.12 -18.97 16.68
C LYS A 250 5.00 -20.00 16.84
N VAL A 251 4.50 -20.58 15.75
CA VAL A 251 3.51 -21.67 15.77
C VAL A 251 4.07 -22.92 16.46
N SER A 252 5.38 -23.16 16.41
CA SER A 252 6.00 -24.28 17.13
C SER A 252 6.11 -24.05 18.64
N GLU A 253 6.10 -22.78 19.08
CA GLU A 253 6.19 -22.38 20.49
C GLU A 253 4.82 -22.10 21.12
N GLU A 254 3.85 -21.61 20.33
CA GLU A 254 2.53 -21.16 20.78
C GLU A 254 1.40 -21.98 20.16
N LEU A 255 0.28 -22.12 20.89
CA LEU A 255 -0.89 -22.88 20.44
C LEU A 255 -1.53 -22.34 19.14
N TYR A 256 -1.38 -21.03 18.86
CA TYR A 256 -1.89 -20.39 17.66
C TYR A 256 -1.13 -19.10 17.36
N SER A 257 -0.70 -18.92 16.11
CA SER A 257 -0.16 -17.66 15.60
C SER A 257 -0.63 -17.46 14.15
N SER A 258 -1.19 -16.29 13.84
CA SER A 258 -1.79 -16.03 12.53
C SER A 258 -0.72 -15.64 11.49
N PRO A 259 -0.75 -16.16 10.26
CA PRO A 259 0.11 -15.66 9.17
C PRO A 259 -0.08 -14.17 8.88
N GLN A 260 -1.23 -13.59 9.25
CA GLN A 260 -1.53 -12.17 9.09
C GLN A 260 -0.63 -11.27 9.94
N ASP A 261 -0.23 -11.74 11.13
CA ASP A 261 0.64 -10.98 12.04
C ASP A 261 2.03 -10.74 11.42
N TYR A 262 2.40 -11.57 10.45
CA TYR A 262 3.64 -11.52 9.69
C TYR A 262 3.46 -10.96 8.27
N LYS A 263 2.26 -10.45 7.96
CA LYS A 263 1.89 -9.90 6.63
C LYS A 263 2.07 -10.90 5.48
N ILE A 264 2.13 -12.21 5.76
CA ILE A 264 2.38 -13.26 4.75
C ILE A 264 1.38 -13.19 3.59
N PRO A 265 0.04 -13.06 3.83
CA PRO A 265 -0.91 -12.99 2.73
C PRO A 265 -0.71 -11.75 1.86
N GLN A 266 -0.46 -10.58 2.46
CA GLN A 266 -0.19 -9.36 1.72
C GLN A 266 1.06 -9.49 0.84
N ILE A 267 2.16 -10.06 1.38
CA ILE A 267 3.39 -10.27 0.61
C ILE A 267 3.12 -11.22 -0.57
N LEU A 268 2.38 -12.31 -0.37
CA LEU A 268 2.01 -13.25 -1.43
C LEU A 268 1.18 -12.57 -2.52
N HIS A 269 0.20 -11.75 -2.17
CA HIS A 269 -0.59 -11.02 -3.17
C HIS A 269 0.27 -10.07 -4.02
N VAL A 270 1.20 -9.34 -3.39
CA VAL A 270 2.12 -8.45 -4.15
C VAL A 270 3.06 -9.27 -5.04
N ILE A 271 3.62 -10.38 -4.54
CA ILE A 271 4.45 -11.29 -5.36
C ILE A 271 3.64 -11.81 -6.55
N PHE A 272 2.38 -12.21 -6.35
CA PHE A 272 1.53 -12.69 -7.43
C PHE A 272 1.37 -11.63 -8.53
N VAL A 273 1.05 -10.37 -8.16
CA VAL A 273 0.95 -9.27 -9.12
C VAL A 273 2.26 -9.09 -9.88
N PHE A 274 3.41 -9.09 -9.20
CA PHE A 274 4.69 -8.95 -9.88
C PHE A 274 5.03 -10.14 -10.79
N VAL A 275 4.80 -11.38 -10.36
CA VAL A 275 5.06 -12.56 -11.19
C VAL A 275 4.17 -12.54 -12.44
N ALA A 276 2.90 -12.16 -12.31
CA ALA A 276 1.99 -12.01 -13.44
C ALA A 276 2.51 -10.97 -14.45
N LYS A 277 3.06 -9.85 -13.95
CA LYS A 277 3.63 -8.75 -14.77
C LYS A 277 5.07 -8.96 -15.22
N SER A 278 5.74 -10.00 -14.73
CA SER A 278 7.15 -10.26 -15.02
C SER A 278 7.32 -10.79 -16.44
N PRO A 279 8.29 -10.31 -17.23
CA PRO A 279 8.68 -10.96 -18.48
C PRO A 279 9.07 -12.43 -18.26
N HIS A 280 8.95 -13.28 -19.30
CA HIS A 280 9.28 -14.71 -19.19
C HIS A 280 10.70 -14.97 -18.65
N ALA A 281 11.68 -14.17 -19.05
CA ALA A 281 13.06 -14.27 -18.57
C ALA A 281 13.18 -14.03 -17.05
N VAL A 282 12.37 -13.13 -16.49
CA VAL A 282 12.33 -12.88 -15.04
C VAL A 282 11.66 -14.05 -14.32
N ARG A 283 10.51 -14.54 -14.82
CA ARG A 283 9.83 -15.72 -14.24
C ARG A 283 10.73 -16.94 -14.19
N LYS A 284 11.46 -17.23 -15.28
CA LYS A 284 12.41 -18.35 -15.35
C LYS A 284 13.56 -18.23 -14.34
N ARG A 285 14.00 -17.01 -14.02
CA ARG A 285 15.02 -16.76 -13.00
C ARG A 285 14.48 -16.88 -11.57
N ILE A 286 13.21 -16.54 -11.35
CA ILE A 286 12.56 -16.64 -10.03
C ILE A 286 12.11 -18.06 -9.71
N GLN A 287 11.67 -18.82 -10.71
CA GLN A 287 11.15 -20.19 -10.56
C GLN A 287 12.04 -21.12 -9.68
N PRO A 288 13.38 -21.20 -9.88
CA PRO A 288 14.28 -21.98 -9.02
C PRO A 288 14.17 -21.67 -7.53
N CYS A 289 13.80 -20.45 -7.16
CA CYS A 289 13.67 -20.04 -5.77
C CYS A 289 12.52 -20.77 -5.06
N PHE A 290 11.44 -21.07 -5.78
CA PHE A 290 10.26 -21.75 -5.25
C PHE A 290 10.40 -23.29 -5.30
N SER A 291 11.05 -23.84 -6.33
CA SER A 291 11.35 -25.28 -6.43
C SER A 291 12.51 -25.71 -5.53
N GLY A 292 13.36 -24.77 -5.09
CA GLY A 292 14.49 -25.05 -4.21
C GLY A 292 15.70 -25.68 -4.91
N GLU A 293 15.88 -25.39 -6.21
CA GLU A 293 17.04 -25.82 -6.99
C GLU A 293 18.35 -25.26 -6.44
N GLU A 294 19.44 -26.01 -6.57
CA GLU A 294 20.76 -25.60 -6.07
C GLU A 294 21.26 -24.33 -6.77
N GLY A 295 21.92 -23.45 -6.01
CA GLY A 295 22.48 -22.19 -6.54
C GLY A 295 21.47 -21.04 -6.70
N CYS A 296 20.21 -21.22 -6.31
CA CYS A 296 19.25 -20.12 -6.27
C CYS A 296 19.58 -19.12 -5.15
N GLY A 297 19.34 -17.82 -5.40
CA GLY A 297 19.60 -16.77 -4.41
C GLY A 297 18.70 -16.86 -3.17
N VAL A 298 17.60 -17.62 -3.23
CA VAL A 298 16.64 -17.83 -2.15
C VAL A 298 16.00 -19.20 -2.31
N ASN A 299 16.23 -20.14 -1.38
CA ASN A 299 15.48 -21.39 -1.37
C ASN A 299 14.22 -21.26 -0.48
N LEU A 300 13.03 -21.29 -1.09
CA LEU A 300 11.72 -21.22 -0.44
C LEU A 300 10.98 -22.56 -0.36
N ARG A 301 11.51 -23.64 -0.94
CA ARG A 301 10.76 -24.92 -1.09
C ARG A 301 10.12 -25.37 0.21
N LYS A 302 10.89 -25.40 1.30
CA LYS A 302 10.38 -25.77 2.62
C LYS A 302 9.24 -24.84 3.08
N GLN A 303 9.43 -23.53 2.95
CA GLN A 303 8.44 -22.53 3.36
C GLN A 303 7.14 -22.61 2.54
N VAL A 304 7.23 -22.93 1.24
CA VAL A 304 6.06 -23.19 0.39
C VAL A 304 5.28 -24.39 0.92
N LEU A 305 5.97 -25.49 1.22
CA LEU A 305 5.34 -26.69 1.77
C LEU A 305 4.75 -26.46 3.17
N ASP A 306 5.45 -25.72 4.04
CA ASP A 306 4.98 -25.34 5.37
C ASP A 306 3.63 -24.58 5.30
N LEU A 307 3.51 -23.63 4.36
CA LEU A 307 2.27 -22.89 4.15
C LEU A 307 1.14 -23.75 3.58
N GLN A 308 1.45 -24.62 2.61
CA GLN A 308 0.47 -25.49 1.96
C GLN A 308 -0.08 -26.55 2.92
N CYS A 309 0.76 -27.12 3.77
CA CYS A 309 0.39 -28.19 4.70
C CYS A 309 -0.21 -27.66 6.01
N SER A 310 -0.02 -26.37 6.31
CA SER A 310 -0.51 -25.78 7.56
C SER A 310 -2.04 -25.73 7.62
N LYS A 311 -2.57 -26.22 8.74
CA LYS A 311 -4.00 -26.13 9.08
C LYS A 311 -4.42 -24.73 9.57
N ILE A 312 -3.45 -23.89 9.91
CA ILE A 312 -3.68 -22.51 10.39
C ILE A 312 -3.85 -21.55 9.20
N THR A 313 -3.13 -21.82 8.10
CA THR A 313 -3.22 -21.01 6.88
C THR A 313 -4.64 -21.09 6.29
N CYS A 314 -5.20 -19.95 5.88
CA CYS A 314 -6.52 -19.93 5.22
C CYS A 314 -6.44 -20.41 3.76
N SER A 315 -7.59 -20.76 3.16
CA SER A 315 -7.65 -21.20 1.75
C SER A 315 -7.15 -20.13 0.79
N GLU A 316 -7.49 -18.85 1.00
CA GLU A 316 -7.08 -17.75 0.12
C GLU A 316 -5.55 -17.60 0.02
N THR A 317 -4.85 -17.80 1.15
CA THR A 317 -3.38 -17.74 1.19
C THR A 317 -2.77 -18.89 0.39
N ARG A 318 -3.32 -20.11 0.53
CA ARG A 318 -2.88 -21.27 -0.25
C ARG A 318 -3.19 -21.10 -1.74
N GLU A 319 -4.38 -20.63 -2.08
CA GLU A 319 -4.78 -20.36 -3.47
C GLU A 319 -3.89 -19.29 -4.12
N THR A 320 -3.51 -18.25 -3.38
CA THR A 320 -2.59 -17.22 -3.89
C THR A 320 -1.21 -17.81 -4.14
N LEU A 321 -0.73 -18.68 -3.25
CA LEU A 321 0.52 -19.41 -3.43
C LEU A 321 0.45 -20.36 -4.64
N ASP A 322 -0.65 -21.09 -4.83
CA ASP A 322 -0.88 -21.96 -5.99
C ASP A 322 -0.88 -21.17 -7.30
N ARG A 323 -1.47 -19.97 -7.30
CA ARG A 323 -1.44 -19.06 -8.47
C ARG A 323 -0.03 -18.58 -8.79
N ILE A 324 0.79 -18.28 -7.77
CA ILE A 324 2.21 -17.96 -7.97
C ILE A 324 2.95 -19.15 -8.58
N LEU A 325 2.80 -20.33 -7.98
CA LEU A 325 3.45 -21.56 -8.47
C LEU A 325 3.04 -21.83 -9.92
N SER A 326 1.75 -21.76 -10.23
CA SER A 326 1.21 -21.98 -11.58
C SER A 326 1.78 -20.96 -12.58
N ALA A 327 1.86 -19.68 -12.21
CA ALA A 327 2.45 -18.64 -13.06
C ALA A 327 3.97 -18.85 -13.30
N LEU A 328 4.64 -19.57 -12.39
CA LEU A 328 6.04 -19.99 -12.52
C LEU A 328 6.19 -21.37 -13.18
N GLY A 329 5.09 -22.03 -13.60
CA GLY A 329 5.14 -23.38 -14.16
C GLY A 329 5.47 -24.46 -13.14
N LEU A 330 5.11 -24.26 -11.87
CA LEU A 330 5.32 -25.15 -10.74
C LEU A 330 3.99 -25.65 -10.16
N THR A 331 4.03 -26.79 -9.48
CA THR A 331 2.91 -27.32 -8.69
C THR A 331 3.42 -28.08 -7.47
N VAL A 332 2.57 -28.26 -6.46
CA VAL A 332 2.86 -29.15 -5.32
C VAL A 332 2.24 -30.51 -5.58
N SER A 333 3.06 -31.56 -5.53
CA SER A 333 2.61 -32.94 -5.73
C SER A 333 3.33 -33.88 -4.77
N ALA A 334 2.73 -35.05 -4.52
CA ALA A 334 3.39 -36.10 -3.76
C ALA A 334 4.37 -36.85 -4.69
N ASN A 335 5.58 -37.08 -4.20
CA ASN A 335 6.55 -37.96 -4.84
C ASN A 335 6.19 -39.44 -4.64
N ASP A 336 7.01 -40.34 -5.18
CA ASP A 336 6.80 -41.79 -5.09
C ASP A 336 6.78 -42.32 -3.64
N ASP A 337 7.43 -41.61 -2.72
CA ASP A 337 7.47 -41.91 -1.28
C ASP A 337 6.28 -41.29 -0.51
N GLY A 338 5.39 -40.56 -1.19
CA GLY A 338 4.24 -39.87 -0.61
C GLY A 338 4.56 -38.54 0.06
N GLU A 339 5.81 -38.08 -0.02
CA GLU A 339 6.23 -36.76 0.49
C GLU A 339 5.89 -35.65 -0.52
N LEU A 340 5.45 -34.50 -0.02
CA LEU A 340 5.11 -33.37 -0.88
C LEU A 340 6.36 -32.64 -1.38
N GLU A 341 6.40 -32.36 -2.68
CA GLU A 341 7.46 -31.66 -3.37
C GLU A 341 6.91 -30.60 -4.31
N VAL A 342 7.69 -29.54 -4.53
CA VAL A 342 7.41 -28.51 -5.54
C VAL A 342 8.08 -28.95 -6.85
N ILE A 343 7.28 -29.36 -7.83
CA ILE A 343 7.76 -29.91 -9.10
C ILE A 343 7.40 -29.02 -10.29
N HIS A 344 8.11 -29.19 -11.40
CA HIS A 344 7.80 -28.55 -12.67
C HIS A 344 6.53 -29.15 -13.29
N VAL A 345 5.64 -28.29 -13.78
CA VAL A 345 4.50 -28.71 -14.58
C VAL A 345 5.03 -29.14 -15.95
N VAL A 346 5.06 -30.45 -16.20
CA VAL A 346 5.36 -30.98 -17.53
C VAL A 346 4.20 -30.62 -18.45
N GLN A 347 4.33 -29.51 -19.18
CA GLN A 347 3.47 -29.27 -20.33
C GLN A 347 3.82 -30.33 -21.37
N SER A 348 2.94 -31.31 -21.56
CA SER A 348 2.96 -32.18 -22.73
C SER A 348 2.99 -31.28 -23.97
N GLN A 349 4.13 -31.26 -24.67
CA GLN A 349 4.31 -30.49 -25.90
C GLN A 349 3.11 -30.75 -26.84
N PRO A 350 2.51 -29.71 -27.45
CA PRO A 350 1.62 -29.97 -28.57
C PRO A 350 2.43 -30.68 -29.66
N PRO A 351 1.91 -31.75 -30.29
CA PRO A 351 2.64 -32.45 -31.34
C PRO A 351 3.00 -31.46 -32.45
N SER A 352 4.27 -31.48 -32.84
CA SER A 352 4.83 -30.59 -33.86
C SER A 352 4.02 -30.63 -35.16
N ALA A 353 3.37 -29.52 -35.51
CA ALA A 353 2.91 -29.28 -36.86
C ALA A 353 3.85 -28.24 -37.50
N ARG A 354 4.61 -28.71 -38.50
CA ARG A 354 5.38 -27.87 -39.41
C ARG A 354 4.44 -26.95 -40.19
N ASP A 355 4.93 -25.74 -40.44
CA ASP A 355 4.46 -24.71 -41.38
C ASP A 355 2.98 -24.27 -41.26
N SER A 356 2.76 -23.14 -40.59
CA SER A 356 1.85 -22.09 -41.05
C SER A 356 2.12 -20.78 -40.33
N THR A 357 2.34 -19.74 -41.12
CA THR A 357 2.35 -18.33 -40.75
C THR A 357 0.99 -17.89 -40.18
N GLU A 358 1.05 -16.94 -39.24
CA GLU A 358 -0.08 -16.17 -38.68
C GLU A 358 -1.15 -16.94 -37.89
N THR A 359 -1.18 -16.72 -36.58
CA THR A 359 -2.24 -15.95 -35.90
C THR A 359 -1.96 -15.91 -34.40
N VAL A 360 -1.93 -14.70 -33.83
CA VAL A 360 -1.97 -14.46 -32.38
C VAL A 360 -3.31 -15.01 -31.89
N TYR A 361 -3.29 -16.14 -31.21
CA TYR A 361 -4.48 -16.69 -30.56
C TYR A 361 -4.47 -16.35 -29.07
N ASP A 362 -5.40 -15.45 -28.73
CA ASP A 362 -6.09 -15.36 -27.45
C ASP A 362 -6.35 -16.76 -26.87
N GLN A 363 -5.61 -17.13 -25.83
CA GLN A 363 -6.05 -18.15 -24.90
C GLN A 363 -6.67 -17.49 -23.68
N ARG A 364 -8.00 -17.44 -23.75
CA ARG A 364 -8.99 -17.26 -22.68
C ARG A 364 -8.43 -17.66 -21.31
N TYR A 365 -8.04 -16.66 -20.53
CA TYR A 365 -8.06 -16.75 -19.07
C TYR A 365 -9.53 -16.74 -18.65
N SER A 366 -10.08 -17.92 -18.37
CA SER A 366 -11.34 -18.02 -17.63
C SER A 366 -11.12 -17.44 -16.24
N GLN A 367 -11.58 -16.20 -16.04
CA GLN A 367 -11.62 -15.52 -14.76
C GLN A 367 -12.66 -16.20 -13.87
N SER A 368 -12.21 -16.99 -12.91
CA SER A 368 -12.99 -17.43 -11.76
C SER A 368 -12.31 -16.93 -10.50
N SER A 369 -12.63 -15.70 -10.09
CA SER A 369 -12.22 -15.17 -8.79
C SER A 369 -13.15 -14.04 -8.38
N SER A 370 -14.10 -14.32 -7.49
CA SER A 370 -14.30 -13.57 -6.23
C SER A 370 -15.73 -13.73 -5.66
N ARG A 371 -15.84 -14.57 -4.64
CA ARG A 371 -16.54 -14.15 -3.41
C ARG A 371 -15.48 -13.66 -2.44
N LEU A 372 -15.93 -12.91 -1.42
CA LEU A 372 -15.17 -12.32 -0.31
C LEU A 372 -14.83 -10.84 -0.50
N SER A 373 -15.88 -10.04 -0.37
CA SER A 373 -15.82 -8.87 0.48
C SER A 373 -16.96 -9.01 1.47
N ASP A 374 -16.66 -9.49 2.67
CA ASP A 374 -17.43 -9.24 3.88
C ASP A 374 -16.64 -9.72 5.11
N LEU A 375 -16.68 -8.90 6.16
CA LEU A 375 -16.23 -9.10 7.55
C LEU A 375 -14.81 -8.60 7.91
N SER A 376 -14.69 -7.27 8.01
CA SER A 376 -14.33 -6.67 9.31
C SER A 376 -15.32 -5.57 9.64
N SER A 377 -16.11 -5.79 10.69
CA SER A 377 -17.24 -4.97 11.12
C SER A 377 -16.83 -3.63 11.74
N SER A 378 -17.43 -2.53 11.26
CA SER A 378 -18.02 -1.48 12.10
C SER A 378 -18.89 -0.54 11.24
N GLY A 379 -20.22 -0.60 11.44
CA GLY A 379 -21.15 0.50 11.14
C GLY A 379 -21.77 0.56 9.73
N THR A 380 -22.64 -0.39 9.37
CA THR A 380 -23.57 -0.21 8.24
C THR A 380 -24.75 0.69 8.64
N THR A 381 -24.86 1.86 8.03
CA THR A 381 -26.15 2.51 7.74
C THR A 381 -26.30 2.60 6.23
N LEU A 382 -26.85 1.54 5.63
CA LEU A 382 -27.37 1.57 4.27
C LEU A 382 -28.62 2.46 4.28
N HIS A 383 -28.53 3.64 3.66
CA HIS A 383 -29.72 4.40 3.28
C HIS A 383 -29.78 4.47 1.75
N ASN A 384 -30.64 3.63 1.18
CA ASN A 384 -31.11 3.80 -0.18
C ASN A 384 -32.05 5.02 -0.19
N SER A 385 -31.66 6.08 -0.88
CA SER A 385 -32.59 7.08 -1.41
C SER A 385 -32.21 7.37 -2.85
N LEU A 386 -32.80 6.58 -3.76
CA LEU A 386 -33.01 6.95 -5.15
C LEU A 386 -34.09 8.04 -5.14
N ASP A 387 -33.71 9.28 -5.42
CA ASP A 387 -34.52 10.25 -6.18
C ASP A 387 -33.78 11.60 -6.25
N GLY A 388 -33.45 12.02 -7.47
CA GLY A 388 -32.87 13.33 -7.74
C GLY A 388 -32.16 13.35 -9.08
N ASP A 389 -32.90 13.68 -10.14
CA ASP A 389 -32.37 14.18 -11.41
C ASP A 389 -31.34 15.28 -11.11
N TYR A 390 -30.06 14.98 -11.29
CA TYR A 390 -29.00 15.99 -11.31
C TYR A 390 -28.15 15.78 -12.55
N ASP A 391 -28.17 16.81 -13.37
CA ASP A 391 -27.45 16.96 -14.63
C ASP A 391 -25.94 16.70 -14.48
N ASP A 392 -25.44 16.03 -15.49
CA ASP A 392 -24.19 15.28 -15.61
C ASP A 392 -22.96 16.22 -15.78
N LEU A 393 -22.30 16.58 -14.67
CA LEU A 393 -21.07 17.41 -14.61
C LEU A 393 -19.77 16.59 -14.57
N TRP A 394 -19.77 15.38 -15.12
CA TRP A 394 -18.56 14.57 -15.17
C TRP A 394 -17.72 14.95 -16.40
N SER A 395 -16.40 14.96 -16.24
CA SER A 395 -15.51 15.07 -17.40
C SER A 395 -15.65 13.79 -18.24
N GLU A 396 -15.43 13.86 -19.56
CA GLU A 396 -15.52 12.67 -20.42
C GLU A 396 -14.54 11.57 -19.98
N GLU A 397 -13.39 11.92 -19.41
CA GLU A 397 -12.45 10.97 -18.80
C GLU A 397 -13.03 10.29 -17.56
N ASP A 398 -13.72 11.03 -16.69
CA ASP A 398 -14.38 10.47 -15.51
C ASP A 398 -15.59 9.60 -15.89
N LYS A 399 -16.32 9.99 -16.93
CA LYS A 399 -17.41 9.18 -17.49
C LYS A 399 -16.90 7.87 -18.06
N ILE A 400 -15.77 7.89 -18.78
CA ILE A 400 -15.17 6.67 -19.33
C ILE A 400 -14.62 5.80 -18.19
N ALA A 401 -13.92 6.37 -17.22
CA ALA A 401 -13.36 5.61 -16.10
C ALA A 401 -14.44 4.97 -15.22
N GLU A 402 -15.53 5.69 -14.93
CA GLU A 402 -16.65 5.14 -14.18
C GLU A 402 -17.50 4.20 -15.04
N ALA A 403 -17.66 4.44 -16.35
CA ALA A 403 -18.28 3.48 -17.25
C ALA A 403 -17.47 2.18 -17.32
N ASP A 404 -16.15 2.25 -17.35
CA ASP A 404 -15.26 1.07 -17.31
C ASP A 404 -15.34 0.37 -15.96
N ARG A 405 -15.45 1.10 -14.84
CA ARG A 405 -15.70 0.53 -13.52
C ARG A 405 -17.07 -0.16 -13.46
N ILE A 406 -18.13 0.50 -13.90
CA ILE A 406 -19.50 -0.04 -13.94
C ILE A 406 -19.53 -1.27 -14.86
N MET A 407 -18.89 -1.24 -16.01
CA MET A 407 -18.81 -2.37 -16.94
C MET A 407 -17.98 -3.52 -16.36
N ALA A 408 -16.90 -3.24 -15.63
CA ALA A 408 -16.15 -4.24 -14.89
C ALA A 408 -17.01 -4.88 -13.78
N VAL A 409 -17.81 -4.07 -13.07
CA VAL A 409 -18.78 -4.56 -12.07
C VAL A 409 -19.90 -5.38 -12.72
N ILE A 410 -20.46 -4.94 -13.85
CA ILE A 410 -21.51 -5.66 -14.59
C ILE A 410 -20.97 -7.00 -15.13
N ARG A 411 -19.78 -7.01 -15.74
CA ARG A 411 -19.13 -8.25 -16.19
C ARG A 411 -18.90 -9.20 -15.02
N ARG A 412 -18.45 -8.67 -13.88
CA ARG A 412 -18.31 -9.44 -12.64
C ARG A 412 -19.64 -9.98 -12.12
N LEU A 413 -20.74 -9.23 -12.20
CA LEU A 413 -22.07 -9.68 -11.78
C LEU A 413 -22.66 -10.75 -12.72
N ASP A 414 -22.35 -10.68 -14.02
CA ASP A 414 -22.68 -11.69 -15.03
C ASP A 414 -21.86 -12.98 -14.80
N GLU A 415 -20.55 -12.84 -14.57
CA GLU A 415 -19.63 -13.94 -14.24
C GLU A 415 -19.99 -14.64 -12.92
N LEU A 416 -20.58 -13.92 -11.96
CA LEU A 416 -21.10 -14.46 -10.70
C LEU A 416 -22.49 -15.11 -10.83
N GLY A 417 -23.11 -15.09 -12.01
CA GLY A 417 -24.44 -15.65 -12.28
C GLY A 417 -25.58 -14.94 -11.55
N ILE A 418 -25.34 -13.71 -11.08
CA ILE A 418 -26.32 -12.86 -10.38
C ILE A 418 -27.26 -12.22 -11.39
N ILE A 419 -26.71 -11.78 -12.53
CA ILE A 419 -27.48 -11.37 -13.70
C ILE A 419 -27.87 -12.65 -14.44
N LYS A 420 -29.09 -13.13 -14.22
CA LYS A 420 -29.66 -14.16 -15.11
C LYS A 420 -30.22 -13.45 -16.34
N PRO A 421 -29.79 -13.80 -17.57
CA PRO A 421 -30.49 -13.33 -18.75
C PRO A 421 -31.93 -13.85 -18.68
N LYS A 422 -32.89 -12.96 -18.41
CA LYS A 422 -34.29 -13.24 -18.71
C LYS A 422 -34.41 -13.19 -20.22
N PHE A 423 -34.27 -14.34 -20.86
CA PHE A 423 -34.79 -14.50 -22.21
C PHE A 423 -36.31 -14.23 -22.15
N PRO A 424 -36.83 -13.28 -22.93
CA PRO A 424 -38.27 -13.13 -23.04
C PRO A 424 -38.81 -14.37 -23.77
N GLY A 425 -39.42 -15.30 -23.04
CA GLY A 425 -40.20 -16.40 -23.63
C GLY A 425 -39.93 -17.84 -23.15
N GLN A 426 -39.67 -18.08 -21.86
CA GLN A 426 -39.91 -19.40 -21.24
C GLN A 426 -40.58 -19.26 -19.88
#